data_AF-A0A7K4B3A2-F1
#
_entry.id   AF-A0A7K4B3A2-F1
#
_cell.length_a   1.000
_cell.length_b   1.000
_cell.length_c   1.000
_cell.angle_alpha   90.00
_cell.angle_beta   90.00
_cell.angle_gamma   90.00
#
_symmetry.space_group_name_H-M   'P 1'
#
loop_
_entity.id
_entity.type
_entity.pdbx_description
1 polymer ?
#
loop_
_entity_poly.entity_id
_entity_poly.type
_entity_poly.pdbx_seq_one_letter_code
_entity_poly.pdbx_strand_id
1 'polypeptide(L)'
;MVSAVMLSSPDVVKPGEEVSIFIGNIGAGDPFQIDIIGNIKIDAGSFFSFKLNKLNLPLDIANPTLRVYINGLVPDSKLNVSVNQKKYNEVFDTADSTGLYDYLIVRSGMPKGIYNVEINGTAAKTQVPVTFSITGTNTNAEPLAESTFSISGFSSGTFDVKTYVKNLAQPVERKQFTVQDQFIATK
;
A
#
# COMPACT_ATOMS: atom_id res chain seq x y z
N MET A 1 10.82 13.95 -23.37
CA MET A 1 9.79 14.38 -22.40
C MET A 1 8.60 13.46 -22.60
N VAL A 2 8.34 12.54 -21.68
CA VAL A 2 7.18 11.63 -21.79
C VAL A 2 6.23 12.02 -20.67
N SER A 3 5.09 12.57 -21.07
CA SER A 3 3.98 12.91 -20.19
C SER A 3 3.21 11.64 -19.89
N ALA A 4 3.24 11.16 -18.65
CA ALA A 4 2.28 10.16 -18.18
C ALA A 4 0.92 10.86 -18.09
N VAL A 5 -0.01 10.51 -18.98
CA VAL A 5 -1.40 10.96 -18.93
C VAL A 5 -2.16 9.96 -18.07
N MET A 6 -2.62 10.40 -16.91
CA MET A 6 -3.42 9.57 -16.00
C MET A 6 -4.90 9.58 -16.45
N LEU A 7 -5.47 8.38 -16.61
CA LEU A 7 -6.91 8.14 -16.71
C LEU A 7 -7.31 7.28 -15.50
N SER A 8 -7.58 7.88 -14.33
CA SER A 8 -8.29 7.14 -13.27
C SER A 8 -9.22 8.00 -12.41
N SER A 9 -10.49 7.58 -12.49
CA SER A 9 -11.69 7.99 -11.75
C SER A 9 -11.82 7.13 -10.48
N PRO A 10 -12.56 7.52 -9.41
CA PRO A 10 -12.92 8.84 -8.87
C PRO A 10 -12.03 9.26 -7.66
N ASP A 11 -12.03 10.53 -7.27
CA ASP A 11 -11.30 11.03 -6.09
C ASP A 11 -11.90 10.57 -4.74
N VAL A 12 -13.15 10.07 -4.77
CA VAL A 12 -13.87 9.52 -3.62
C VAL A 12 -14.32 8.11 -3.97
N VAL A 13 -13.91 7.12 -3.17
CA VAL A 13 -14.18 5.70 -3.39
C VAL A 13 -14.83 5.07 -2.16
N LYS A 14 -15.65 4.04 -2.38
CA LYS A 14 -16.19 3.22 -1.29
C LYS A 14 -15.16 2.18 -0.85
N PRO A 15 -15.15 1.76 0.43
CA PRO A 15 -14.37 0.60 0.84
C PRO A 15 -14.67 -0.62 -0.07
N GLY A 16 -13.61 -1.23 -0.60
CA GLY A 16 -13.69 -2.37 -1.52
C GLY A 16 -13.88 -2.01 -3.00
N GLU A 17 -14.08 -0.73 -3.34
CA GLU A 17 -14.10 -0.27 -4.73
C GLU A 17 -12.68 -0.35 -5.32
N GLU A 18 -12.60 -0.83 -6.56
CA GLU A 18 -11.33 -0.98 -7.28
C GLU A 18 -10.84 0.39 -7.76
N VAL A 19 -9.55 0.65 -7.56
CA VAL A 19 -8.85 1.81 -8.08
C VAL A 19 -7.70 1.37 -8.96
N SER A 20 -7.28 2.27 -9.84
CA SER A 20 -6.16 2.08 -10.74
C SER A 20 -5.11 3.19 -10.57
N ILE A 21 -3.85 2.79 -10.61
CA ILE A 21 -2.69 3.66 -10.61
C ILE A 21 -1.79 3.32 -11.78
N PHE A 22 -1.06 4.31 -12.28
CA PHE A 22 -0.07 4.10 -13.31
C PHE A 22 1.33 4.16 -12.71
N ILE A 23 2.16 3.19 -13.11
CA ILE A 23 3.54 3.04 -12.60
C ILE A 23 4.54 3.50 -13.68
N GLY A 24 4.15 3.46 -14.96
CA GLY A 24 4.72 4.22 -16.08
C GLY A 24 6.13 3.89 -16.57
N ASN A 25 6.23 3.64 -17.89
CA ASN A 25 7.45 3.62 -18.72
C ASN A 25 8.76 3.21 -18.01
N ILE A 26 8.75 2.00 -17.44
CA ILE A 26 9.89 1.46 -16.68
C ILE A 26 10.76 0.68 -17.65
N GLY A 27 12.02 1.08 -17.83
CA GLY A 27 13.00 0.32 -18.59
C GLY A 27 13.44 -0.94 -17.85
N ALA A 28 13.99 -1.91 -18.59
CA ALA A 28 14.62 -3.07 -17.99
C ALA A 28 15.81 -2.62 -17.11
N GLY A 29 15.85 -3.09 -15.86
CA GLY A 29 16.87 -2.72 -14.88
C GLY A 29 16.63 -1.39 -14.17
N ASP A 30 15.62 -0.60 -14.55
CA ASP A 30 15.32 0.66 -13.87
C ASP A 30 14.83 0.37 -12.43
N PRO A 31 15.36 1.09 -11.43
CA PRO A 31 14.80 1.05 -10.09
C PRO A 31 13.45 1.75 -10.07
N PHE A 32 12.53 1.22 -9.27
CA PHE A 32 11.25 1.84 -9.01
C PHE A 32 10.83 1.64 -7.55
N GLN A 33 9.88 2.46 -7.12
CA GLN A 33 9.22 2.36 -5.83
C GLN A 33 7.73 2.68 -5.99
N ILE A 34 6.89 1.96 -5.26
CA ILE A 34 5.46 2.22 -5.10
C ILE A 34 5.21 2.37 -3.61
N ASP A 35 4.72 3.53 -3.18
CA ASP A 35 4.25 3.76 -1.82
C ASP A 35 2.73 3.85 -1.81
N ILE A 36 2.08 3.02 -1.01
CA ILE A 36 0.65 3.10 -0.71
C ILE A 36 0.53 3.53 0.75
N ILE A 37 0.10 4.76 0.97
CA ILE A 37 0.10 5.45 2.25
C ILE A 37 -1.35 5.69 2.66
N GLY A 38 -1.86 4.92 3.61
CA GLY A 38 -3.18 5.13 4.21
C GLY A 38 -3.09 5.96 5.49
N ASN A 39 -4.12 6.76 5.76
CA ASN A 39 -4.39 7.30 7.09
C ASN A 39 -5.76 6.81 7.55
N ILE A 40 -5.74 5.76 8.39
CA ILE A 40 -6.93 5.03 8.82
C ILE A 40 -7.60 5.78 9.96
N LYS A 41 -8.89 6.10 9.83
CA LYS A 41 -9.71 6.58 10.94
C LYS A 41 -10.36 5.40 11.65
N ILE A 42 -10.02 5.23 12.93
CA ILE A 42 -10.55 4.17 13.79
C ILE A 42 -10.57 4.64 15.23
N ASP A 43 -11.39 4.08 16.09
CA ASP A 43 -11.35 4.40 17.52
C ASP A 43 -10.05 3.92 18.19
N ALA A 44 -9.54 4.71 19.14
CA ALA A 44 -8.39 4.30 19.94
C ALA A 44 -8.75 3.07 20.79
N GLY A 45 -7.82 2.11 20.88
CA GLY A 45 -8.00 0.81 21.52
C GLY A 45 -8.63 -0.25 20.60
N SER A 46 -9.19 0.14 19.45
CA SER A 46 -9.82 -0.81 18.53
C SER A 46 -8.81 -1.52 17.65
N PHE A 47 -9.15 -2.77 17.31
CA PHE A 47 -8.42 -3.55 16.33
C PHE A 47 -8.81 -3.10 14.91
N PHE A 48 -7.82 -2.94 14.03
CA PHE A 48 -8.02 -2.68 12.61
C PHE A 48 -7.40 -3.78 11.74
N SER A 49 -7.91 -3.90 10.52
CA SER A 49 -7.39 -4.83 9.51
C SER A 49 -7.33 -4.14 8.16
N PHE A 50 -6.22 -3.48 7.86
CA PHE A 50 -5.99 -2.80 6.59
C PHE A 50 -5.67 -3.81 5.49
N LYS A 51 -6.41 -3.75 4.37
CA LYS A 51 -6.26 -4.71 3.27
C LYS A 51 -6.05 -4.00 1.94
N LEU A 52 -5.06 -4.48 1.19
CA LEU A 52 -4.95 -4.28 -0.25
C LEU A 52 -5.42 -5.56 -0.93
N ASN A 53 -6.62 -5.55 -1.47
CA ASN A 53 -7.22 -6.72 -2.11
C ASN A 53 -6.90 -6.70 -3.60
N LYS A 54 -6.54 -7.86 -4.13
CA LYS A 54 -6.27 -8.08 -5.55
C LYS A 54 -5.30 -7.04 -6.16
N LEU A 55 -4.23 -6.69 -5.45
CA LEU A 55 -3.17 -5.84 -5.99
C LEU A 55 -2.52 -6.54 -7.19
N ASN A 56 -2.94 -6.12 -8.38
CA ASN A 56 -2.42 -6.59 -9.65
C ASN A 56 -1.14 -5.80 -9.96
N LEU A 57 -0.01 -6.48 -9.93
CA LEU A 57 1.29 -5.92 -10.30
C LEU A 57 1.69 -6.47 -11.66
N PRO A 58 1.70 -5.64 -12.71
CA PRO A 58 2.09 -6.06 -14.06
C PRO A 58 3.62 -6.11 -14.25
N LEU A 59 4.39 -6.24 -13.16
CA LEU A 59 5.85 -6.12 -13.17
C LEU A 59 6.50 -7.40 -12.64
N ASP A 60 7.56 -7.83 -13.32
CA ASP A 60 8.45 -8.88 -12.82
C ASP A 60 9.62 -8.18 -12.10
N ILE A 61 9.67 -8.30 -10.77
CA ILE A 61 10.53 -7.48 -9.93
C ILE A 61 11.70 -8.32 -9.41
N ALA A 62 12.93 -7.88 -9.70
CA ALA A 62 14.15 -8.46 -9.14
C ALA A 62 14.52 -7.78 -7.82
N ASN A 63 15.00 -8.59 -6.87
CA ASN A 63 15.41 -8.17 -5.53
C ASN A 63 14.43 -7.23 -4.80
N PRO A 64 13.12 -7.53 -4.78
CA PRO A 64 12.16 -6.62 -4.19
C PRO A 64 12.34 -6.54 -2.68
N THR A 65 12.15 -5.33 -2.17
CA THR A 65 12.00 -5.04 -0.75
C THR A 65 10.59 -4.54 -0.52
N LEU A 66 9.83 -5.25 0.32
CA LEU A 66 8.55 -4.81 0.81
C LEU A 66 8.76 -4.17 2.18
N ARG A 67 8.20 -2.99 2.42
CA ARG A 67 8.24 -2.32 3.71
C ARG A 67 6.82 -2.10 4.21
N VAL A 68 6.58 -2.43 5.47
CA VAL A 68 5.40 -2.00 6.21
C VAL A 68 5.86 -1.06 7.31
N TYR A 69 5.39 0.18 7.26
CA TYR A 69 5.66 1.20 8.27
C TYR A 69 4.33 1.70 8.84
N ILE A 70 4.18 1.65 10.16
CA ILE A 70 2.96 2.08 10.86
C ILE A 70 3.38 2.89 12.08
N ASN A 71 2.65 3.97 12.34
CA ASN A 71 2.80 4.77 13.55
C ASN A 71 1.44 4.97 14.21
N GLY A 72 1.38 4.90 15.54
CA GLY A 72 0.15 5.07 16.30
C GLY A 72 -0.50 3.76 16.70
N LEU A 73 0.29 2.69 16.84
CA LEU A 73 -0.12 1.43 17.44
C LEU A 73 -0.06 1.49 18.96
N VAL A 74 -0.85 0.65 19.63
CA VAL A 74 -0.67 0.40 21.07
C VAL A 74 0.72 -0.21 21.27
N PRO A 75 1.58 0.34 22.16
CA PRO A 75 2.88 -0.24 22.45
C PRO A 75 2.76 -1.73 22.82
N ASP A 76 3.71 -2.54 22.35
CA ASP A 76 3.77 -3.99 22.57
C ASP A 76 2.56 -4.79 22.03
N SER A 77 1.61 -4.13 21.34
CA SER A 77 0.47 -4.81 20.75
C SER A 77 0.88 -5.66 19.56
N LYS A 78 0.22 -6.81 19.41
CA LYS A 78 0.51 -7.74 18.32
C LYS A 78 0.05 -7.19 16.98
N LEU A 79 0.89 -7.35 15.97
CA LEU A 79 0.63 -7.05 14.57
C LEU A 79 0.72 -8.33 13.73
N ASN A 80 -0.02 -8.37 12.63
CA ASN A 80 0.13 -9.38 11.60
C ASN A 80 0.32 -8.71 10.24
N VAL A 81 1.36 -9.11 9.51
CA VAL A 81 1.55 -8.75 8.10
C VAL A 81 1.50 -10.03 7.29
N SER A 82 0.57 -10.10 6.34
CA SER A 82 0.46 -11.22 5.43
C SER A 82 0.39 -10.77 3.97
N VAL A 83 1.02 -11.56 3.10
CA VAL A 83 0.94 -11.41 1.64
C VAL A 83 0.49 -12.75 1.07
N ASN A 84 -0.62 -12.75 0.32
CA ASN A 84 -1.28 -13.96 -0.17
C ASN A 84 -1.50 -14.99 0.95
N GLN A 85 -2.01 -14.52 2.10
CA GLN A 85 -2.31 -15.31 3.30
C GLN A 85 -1.10 -15.93 4.01
N LYS A 86 0.11 -15.85 3.44
CA LYS A 86 1.33 -16.22 4.14
C LYS A 86 1.70 -15.10 5.10
N LYS A 87 1.91 -15.42 6.38
CA LYS A 87 2.42 -14.50 7.39
C LYS A 87 3.92 -14.25 7.15
N TYR A 88 4.37 -13.01 7.31
CA TYR A 88 5.76 -12.62 7.05
C TYR A 88 6.51 -12.10 8.26
N ASN A 89 5.83 -11.72 9.34
CA ASN A 89 6.44 -11.11 10.51
C ASN A 89 6.82 -12.14 11.59
N GLU A 90 7.51 -13.22 11.18
CA GLU A 90 7.82 -14.39 12.03
C GLU A 90 8.70 -14.07 13.25
N VAL A 91 9.48 -12.98 13.23
CA VAL A 91 10.42 -12.59 14.30
C VAL A 91 9.99 -11.32 15.06
N PHE A 92 9.24 -10.42 14.42
CA PHE A 92 8.79 -9.15 14.99
C PHE A 92 7.27 -9.05 14.87
N ASP A 93 6.57 -9.46 15.91
CA ASP A 93 5.10 -9.46 15.92
C ASP A 93 4.50 -8.36 16.78
N THR A 94 5.27 -7.42 17.31
CA THR A 94 4.76 -6.32 18.15
C THR A 94 5.23 -4.94 17.71
N ALA A 95 4.41 -3.92 18.00
CA ALA A 95 4.84 -2.54 17.94
C ALA A 95 5.91 -2.24 19.01
N ASP A 96 6.81 -1.29 18.74
CA ASP A 96 7.80 -0.86 19.71
C ASP A 96 7.17 -0.01 20.85
N SER A 97 8.00 0.40 21.80
CA SER A 97 7.57 1.21 22.96
C SER A 97 7.01 2.60 22.59
N THR A 98 7.25 3.06 21.36
CA THR A 98 6.71 4.32 20.83
C THR A 98 5.41 4.14 20.04
N GLY A 99 4.97 2.89 19.85
CA GLY A 99 3.81 2.55 19.01
C GLY A 99 4.14 2.56 17.51
N LEU A 100 5.40 2.39 17.15
CA LEU A 100 5.89 2.29 15.79
C LEU A 100 6.15 0.83 15.41
N TYR A 101 5.86 0.50 14.16
CA TYR A 101 6.21 -0.77 13.56
C TYR A 101 6.83 -0.52 12.20
N ASP A 102 8.06 -1.00 12.00
CA ASP A 102 8.79 -0.90 10.74
C ASP A 102 9.39 -2.26 10.39
N TYR A 103 8.87 -2.87 9.33
CA TYR A 103 9.25 -4.21 8.93
C TYR A 103 9.60 -4.28 7.46
N LEU A 104 10.75 -4.89 7.18
CA LEU A 104 11.31 -5.06 5.85
C LEU A 104 11.32 -6.54 5.47
N ILE A 105 10.79 -6.85 4.30
CA ILE A 105 10.79 -8.19 3.72
C ILE A 105 11.61 -8.11 2.44
N VAL A 106 12.78 -8.76 2.44
CA VAL A 106 13.63 -8.86 1.25
C VAL A 106 13.38 -10.21 0.58
N ARG A 107 13.20 -10.21 -0.74
CA ARG A 107 13.06 -11.43 -1.56
C ARG A 107 14.01 -11.36 -2.75
N SER A 108 14.34 -12.50 -3.33
CA SER A 108 15.15 -12.57 -4.55
C SER A 108 14.37 -12.17 -5.80
N GLY A 109 13.04 -12.38 -5.80
CA GLY A 109 12.16 -11.96 -6.87
C GLY A 109 10.69 -11.91 -6.44
N MET A 110 9.90 -11.17 -7.19
CA MET A 110 8.45 -11.09 -7.08
C MET A 110 7.87 -11.05 -8.50
N PRO A 111 7.28 -12.16 -8.97
CA PRO A 111 6.77 -12.24 -10.34
C PRO A 111 5.58 -11.32 -10.52
N LYS A 112 5.26 -11.00 -11.78
CA LYS A 112 3.98 -10.36 -12.10
C LYS A 112 2.82 -11.21 -11.60
N GLY A 113 1.77 -10.57 -11.11
CA GLY A 113 0.60 -11.28 -10.63
C GLY A 113 -0.24 -10.49 -9.63
N ILE A 114 -1.15 -11.22 -8.98
CA ILE A 114 -2.13 -10.67 -8.05
C ILE A 114 -1.70 -10.97 -6.62
N TYR A 115 -1.70 -9.95 -5.78
CA TYR A 115 -1.26 -10.00 -4.40
C TYR A 115 -2.37 -9.50 -3.48
N ASN A 116 -2.60 -10.19 -2.36
CA ASN A 116 -3.46 -9.73 -1.28
C ASN A 116 -2.58 -9.40 -0.09
N VAL A 117 -2.61 -8.15 0.36
CA VAL A 117 -1.85 -7.69 1.52
C VAL A 117 -2.82 -7.42 2.65
N GLU A 118 -2.56 -7.95 3.83
CA GLU A 118 -3.32 -7.69 5.04
C GLU A 118 -2.38 -7.30 6.18
N ILE A 119 -2.68 -6.16 6.81
CA ILE A 119 -1.92 -5.55 7.88
C ILE A 119 -2.88 -5.27 9.04
N ASN A 120 -2.68 -5.96 10.16
CA ASN A 120 -3.60 -5.93 11.29
C ASN A 120 -2.91 -5.40 12.54
N GLY A 121 -3.58 -4.57 13.33
CA GLY A 121 -3.02 -4.05 14.58
C GLY A 121 -4.06 -3.45 15.51
N THR A 122 -3.62 -2.97 16.67
CA THR A 122 -4.45 -2.24 17.63
C THR A 122 -4.07 -0.77 17.63
N ALA A 123 -5.02 0.11 17.37
CA ALA A 123 -4.80 1.55 17.28
C ALA A 123 -4.61 2.17 18.67
N ALA A 124 -3.57 2.99 18.86
CA ALA A 124 -3.44 3.84 20.05
C ALA A 124 -4.07 5.23 19.84
N LYS A 125 -4.34 5.61 18.59
CA LYS A 125 -4.80 6.94 18.19
C LYS A 125 -6.00 6.81 17.25
N THR A 126 -6.74 7.89 17.11
CA THR A 126 -7.91 7.93 16.21
C THR A 126 -7.55 8.01 14.72
N GLN A 127 -6.27 8.26 14.43
CA GLN A 127 -5.69 8.28 13.10
C GLN A 127 -4.40 7.45 13.12
N VAL A 128 -4.36 6.41 12.29
CA VAL A 128 -3.22 5.49 12.18
C VAL A 128 -2.66 5.57 10.77
N PRO A 129 -1.53 6.29 10.56
CA PRO A 129 -0.80 6.25 9.29
C PRO A 129 -0.17 4.87 9.07
N VAL A 130 -0.46 4.29 7.91
CA VAL A 130 0.08 3.02 7.42
C VAL A 130 0.74 3.27 6.07
N THR A 131 1.97 2.84 5.89
CA THR A 131 2.68 2.86 4.61
C THR A 131 3.05 1.43 4.23
N PHE A 132 2.64 1.01 3.05
CA PHE A 132 3.12 -0.19 2.40
C PHE A 132 3.93 0.24 1.17
N SER A 133 5.22 -0.11 1.16
CA SER A 133 6.13 0.22 0.06
C SER A 133 6.62 -1.04 -0.63
N ILE A 134 6.72 -0.98 -1.96
CA ILE A 134 7.38 -1.97 -2.81
C ILE A 134 8.52 -1.26 -3.51
N THR A 135 9.76 -1.72 -3.33
CA THR A 135 10.94 -1.20 -4.04
C THR A 135 11.64 -2.34 -4.75
N GLY A 136 12.19 -2.10 -5.94
CA GLY A 136 13.00 -3.08 -6.66
C GLY A 136 13.41 -2.59 -8.03
N THR A 137 13.89 -3.51 -8.87
CA THR A 137 14.21 -3.25 -10.27
C THR A 137 13.33 -4.09 -11.17
N ASN A 138 12.72 -3.50 -12.20
CA ASN A 138 11.93 -4.26 -13.17
C ASN A 138 12.84 -5.09 -14.07
N THR A 139 12.55 -6.37 -14.30
CA THR A 139 13.43 -7.24 -15.11
C THR A 139 13.28 -6.99 -16.61
N ASN A 140 12.08 -6.60 -17.05
CA ASN A 140 11.74 -6.35 -18.44
C ASN A 140 11.36 -4.87 -18.63
N ALA A 141 11.43 -4.35 -19.85
CA ALA A 141 10.87 -3.03 -20.12
C ALA A 141 9.34 -3.12 -20.14
N GLU A 142 8.66 -2.21 -19.46
CA GLU A 142 7.20 -2.10 -19.43
C GLU A 142 6.78 -0.66 -19.79
N PRO A 143 6.33 -0.42 -21.03
CA PRO A 143 5.93 0.91 -21.48
C PRO A 143 4.67 1.42 -20.77
N LEU A 144 3.77 0.52 -20.33
CA LEU A 144 2.48 0.88 -19.75
C LEU A 144 2.10 -0.06 -18.60
N ALA A 145 2.72 0.14 -17.44
CA ALA A 145 2.37 -0.58 -16.22
C ALA A 145 1.17 0.07 -15.51
N GLU A 146 -0.01 -0.55 -15.61
CA GLU A 146 -1.20 -0.20 -14.83
C GLU A 146 -1.39 -1.21 -13.69
N SER A 147 -1.54 -0.73 -12.46
CA SER A 147 -1.81 -1.56 -11.29
C SER A 147 -3.18 -1.24 -10.72
N THR A 148 -3.97 -2.29 -10.50
CA THR A 148 -5.31 -2.19 -9.91
C THR A 148 -5.35 -2.87 -8.56
N PHE A 149 -6.15 -2.34 -7.64
CA PHE A 149 -6.38 -2.92 -6.32
C PHE A 149 -7.62 -2.30 -5.70
N SER A 150 -8.17 -2.92 -4.65
CA SER A 150 -9.14 -2.26 -3.78
C SER A 150 -8.66 -2.22 -2.34
N ILE A 151 -9.07 -1.18 -1.62
CA ILE A 151 -8.71 -1.01 -0.21
C ILE A 151 -9.92 -1.31 0.66
N SER A 152 -9.72 -2.05 1.75
CA SER A 152 -10.73 -2.25 2.78
C SER A 152 -10.12 -2.29 4.17
N GLY A 153 -10.97 -2.39 5.20
CA GLY A 153 -10.55 -2.41 6.60
C GLY A 153 -10.91 -1.19 7.42
N PHE A 154 -11.52 -0.18 6.79
CA PHE A 154 -11.93 1.06 7.43
C PHE A 154 -13.08 1.71 6.65
N SER A 155 -13.93 2.45 7.37
CA SER A 155 -15.14 3.11 6.84
C SER A 155 -14.88 4.50 6.28
N SER A 156 -13.80 5.17 6.75
CA SER A 156 -13.39 6.46 6.22
C SER A 156 -11.90 6.73 6.42
N GLY A 157 -11.31 7.51 5.50
CA GLY A 157 -9.89 7.84 5.55
C GLY A 157 -9.40 8.44 4.24
N THR A 158 -8.10 8.61 4.12
CA THR A 158 -7.44 8.95 2.86
C THR A 158 -6.36 7.92 2.57
N PHE A 159 -6.11 7.66 1.29
CA PHE A 159 -4.89 6.99 0.89
C PHE A 159 -4.23 7.72 -0.27
N ASP A 160 -2.91 7.86 -0.17
CA ASP A 160 -2.04 8.40 -1.19
C ASP A 160 -1.27 7.25 -1.82
N VAL A 161 -1.22 7.23 -3.13
CA VAL A 161 -0.29 6.39 -3.88
C VAL A 161 0.74 7.27 -4.54
N LYS A 162 2.01 6.89 -4.40
CA LYS A 162 3.14 7.54 -5.06
C LYS A 162 3.96 6.49 -5.79
N THR A 163 4.28 6.74 -7.04
CA THR A 163 5.19 5.90 -7.81
C THR A 163 6.43 6.69 -8.20
N TYR A 164 7.57 6.03 -8.16
CA TYR A 164 8.89 6.61 -8.44
C TYR A 164 9.60 5.68 -9.40
N VAL A 165 10.25 6.23 -10.43
CA VAL A 165 10.96 5.46 -11.47
C VAL A 165 12.29 6.17 -11.78
N LYS A 166 13.39 5.41 -11.86
CA LYS A 166 14.79 5.87 -12.07
C LYS A 166 15.36 6.72 -10.93
N ASN A 167 14.72 7.85 -10.64
CA ASN A 167 15.08 8.76 -9.56
C ASN A 167 14.06 8.65 -8.44
N LEU A 168 14.44 7.96 -7.35
CA LEU A 168 13.56 7.72 -6.21
C LEU A 168 13.37 8.95 -5.31
N ALA A 169 13.93 10.12 -5.66
CA ALA A 169 13.80 11.34 -4.88
C ALA A 169 12.49 12.10 -5.12
N GLN A 170 11.86 11.94 -6.29
CA GLN A 170 10.60 12.62 -6.62
C GLN A 170 9.64 11.66 -7.31
N PRO A 171 8.36 11.62 -6.90
CA PRO A 171 7.39 10.75 -7.52
C PRO A 171 7.13 11.19 -8.96
N VAL A 172 7.10 10.23 -9.88
CA VAL A 172 6.67 10.46 -11.26
C VAL A 172 5.13 10.53 -11.34
N GLU A 173 4.44 9.91 -10.39
CA GLU A 173 3.00 9.97 -10.26
C GLU A 173 2.57 10.00 -8.79
N ARG A 174 1.55 10.80 -8.50
CA ARG A 174 0.89 10.86 -7.19
C ARG A 174 -0.60 10.92 -7.40
N LYS A 175 -1.34 10.05 -6.71
CA LYS A 175 -2.80 10.10 -6.65
C LYS A 175 -3.25 9.97 -5.21
N GLN A 176 -4.17 10.84 -4.81
CA GLN A 176 -4.85 10.76 -3.52
C GLN A 176 -6.29 10.31 -3.76
N PHE A 177 -6.79 9.48 -2.86
CA PHE A 177 -8.17 9.02 -2.85
C PHE A 177 -8.75 9.23 -1.45
N THR A 178 -9.99 9.68 -1.40
CA THR A 178 -10.78 9.75 -0.18
C THR A 178 -11.65 8.50 -0.09
N VAL A 179 -11.54 7.75 1.00
CA VAL A 179 -12.41 6.61 1.26
C VAL A 179 -13.53 7.07 2.18
N GLN A 180 -14.77 6.83 1.77
CA GLN A 180 -15.92 7.15 2.59
C GLN A 180 -17.09 6.21 2.28
N ASP A 181 -17.68 5.62 3.33
CA ASP A 181 -18.99 5.02 3.23
C ASP A 181 -20.01 6.11 2.86
N GLN A 182 -20.66 6.00 1.70
CA GLN A 182 -21.81 6.83 1.38
C GLN A 182 -22.93 6.49 2.37
N PHE A 183 -23.14 7.34 3.37
CA PHE A 183 -24.37 7.33 4.13
C PHE A 183 -25.53 7.53 3.14
N ILE A 184 -26.29 6.46 2.90
CA ILE A 184 -27.65 6.63 2.37
C ILE A 184 -28.41 7.33 3.49
N ALA A 185 -28.71 8.61 3.30
CA ALA A 185 -29.72 9.27 4.12
C ALA A 185 -31.05 8.56 3.83
N THR A 186 -31.42 7.60 4.68
CA THR A 186 -32.82 7.16 4.77
C THR A 186 -33.63 8.38 5.19
N LYS A 187 -34.41 8.90 4.23
CA LYS A 187 -35.48 9.86 4.48
C LYS A 187 -36.63 9.19 5.23
#